data_AF-A0A5D9CS55-F1
#
_entry.id   AF-A0A5D9CS55-F1
#
_cell.length_a   1.000
_cell.length_b   1.000
_cell.length_c   1.000
_cell.angle_alpha   90.00
_cell.angle_beta   90.00
_cell.angle_gamma   90.00
#
_symmetry.space_group_name_H-M   'P 1'
#
loop_
_entity.id
_entity.type
_entity.pdbx_description
1 polymer ?
#
loop_
_entity_poly.entity_id
_entity_poly.type
_entity_poly.pdbx_seq_one_letter_code
_entity_poly.pdbx_strand_id
1 'polypeptide(L)'
;MPNLDLNRTGRQEDIGGRSIHTVASASEVNIFEHGNEDRFHVSFVGGPDEIYDQVKEWLEQRPGDLGDIVTVRKSGSLTFEDAPDGDWSGRYVDVIWEETLPVWDLDGPDGEPMGAFDAEVLQRLIETHPQSFKALLANEGENDERNNPFLAAFYCY
;
A
#
# COMPACT_ATOMS: atom_id res chain seq x y z
N MET A 1 -70.00 8.74 2.17
CA MET A 1 -68.93 8.48 3.15
C MET A 1 -69.45 7.50 4.20
N PRO A 2 -69.26 6.18 4.05
CA PRO A 2 -69.46 5.24 5.14
C PRO A 2 -68.13 4.66 5.65
N ASN A 3 -68.14 4.33 6.93
CA ASN A 3 -67.08 3.71 7.73
C ASN A 3 -67.59 2.34 8.23
N LEU A 4 -66.71 1.55 8.88
CA LEU A 4 -66.86 0.19 9.46
C LEU A 4 -66.63 -1.00 8.48
N ASP A 5 -65.96 -2.09 8.83
CA ASP A 5 -65.53 -2.61 10.14
C ASP A 5 -64.34 -3.60 10.02
N LEU A 6 -63.63 -3.77 11.13
CA LEU A 6 -62.55 -4.73 11.36
C LEU A 6 -63.04 -6.19 11.20
N ASN A 7 -62.20 -7.05 10.60
CA ASN A 7 -62.08 -8.40 11.15
C ASN A 7 -60.63 -8.92 11.16
N ARG A 8 -60.35 -9.59 12.26
CA ARG A 8 -59.07 -9.98 12.83
C ARG A 8 -58.75 -11.42 12.42
N THR A 9 -57.45 -11.74 12.38
CA THR A 9 -56.81 -13.03 12.72
C THR A 9 -56.24 -13.85 11.56
N GLY A 10 -54.90 -13.96 11.52
CA GLY A 10 -54.24 -15.25 11.27
C GLY A 10 -53.04 -15.31 10.30
N ARG A 11 -51.82 -15.19 10.87
CA ARG A 11 -50.58 -15.98 10.57
C ARG A 11 -49.80 -15.68 9.26
N GLN A 12 -48.66 -14.97 9.33
CA GLN A 12 -47.23 -15.43 9.32
C GLN A 12 -46.81 -15.96 7.94
N GLU A 13 -45.86 -15.36 7.22
CA GLU A 13 -44.39 -15.53 7.35
C GLU A 13 -43.57 -14.38 6.71
N ASP A 14 -42.33 -14.20 7.22
CA ASP A 14 -41.11 -13.67 6.55
C ASP A 14 -41.13 -12.23 5.96
N ILE A 15 -40.20 -11.30 6.20
CA ILE A 15 -38.74 -11.35 6.44
C ILE A 15 -38.37 -10.09 7.24
N GLY A 16 -37.41 -10.22 8.18
CA GLY A 16 -36.81 -9.10 8.92
C GLY A 16 -36.11 -8.07 8.01
N GLY A 17 -35.63 -6.94 8.49
CA GLY A 17 -35.43 -6.49 9.84
C GLY A 17 -34.46 -5.31 9.77
N ARG A 18 -34.99 -4.12 10.05
CA ARG A 18 -34.36 -3.06 10.84
C ARG A 18 -32.93 -2.63 10.44
N SER A 19 -32.89 -1.46 9.79
CA SER A 19 -31.72 -0.58 9.68
C SER A 19 -30.99 -0.44 11.02
N ILE A 20 -29.72 -0.80 11.01
CA ILE A 20 -28.76 -0.47 12.06
C ILE A 20 -27.75 0.46 11.41
N HIS A 21 -27.55 1.62 12.05
CA HIS A 21 -26.57 2.62 11.67
C HIS A 21 -25.17 2.00 11.64
N THR A 22 -24.56 1.91 10.46
CA THR A 22 -23.13 1.59 10.35
C THR A 22 -22.34 2.89 10.49
N VAL A 23 -21.62 2.98 11.61
CA VAL A 23 -20.62 3.99 11.92
C VAL A 23 -19.44 3.90 10.93
N ALA A 24 -18.93 5.06 10.52
CA ALA A 24 -17.77 5.20 9.64
C ALA A 24 -16.48 4.70 10.31
N SER A 25 -15.72 3.87 9.60
CA SER A 25 -14.25 3.86 9.53
C SER A 25 -13.81 2.61 8.80
N ALA A 26 -13.64 2.76 7.50
CA ALA A 26 -12.67 2.00 6.73
C ALA A 26 -12.18 3.02 5.71
N SER A 27 -10.94 3.50 5.81
CA SER A 27 -10.26 4.02 4.64
C SER A 27 -10.30 2.86 3.65
N GLU A 28 -11.14 2.97 2.61
CA GLU A 28 -11.19 2.01 1.53
C GLU A 28 -9.82 2.03 0.87
N VAL A 29 -8.97 1.07 1.24
CA VAL A 29 -7.75 0.76 0.50
C VAL A 29 -8.21 0.52 -0.94
N ASN A 30 -7.94 1.48 -1.81
CA ASN A 30 -8.27 1.38 -3.22
C ASN A 30 -7.22 0.48 -3.89
N ILE A 31 -7.28 -0.82 -3.59
CA ILE A 31 -6.49 -1.85 -4.26
C ILE A 31 -7.08 -2.02 -5.66
N PHE A 32 -6.62 -1.20 -6.60
CA PHE A 32 -6.92 -1.39 -8.00
C PHE A 32 -5.97 -2.46 -8.57
N GLU A 33 -6.36 -3.73 -8.47
CA GLU A 33 -5.82 -4.76 -9.35
C GLU A 33 -6.40 -4.52 -10.76
N HIS A 34 -5.80 -3.59 -11.51
CA HIS A 34 -6.24 -3.29 -12.86
C HIS A 34 -5.56 -4.26 -13.83
N GLY A 35 -6.28 -5.33 -14.17
CA GLY A 35 -5.82 -6.41 -15.04
C GLY A 35 -5.31 -5.92 -16.40
N ASN A 36 -4.00 -5.93 -16.54
CA ASN A 36 -3.28 -6.33 -17.74
C ASN A 36 -2.55 -7.62 -17.31
N GLU A 37 -3.15 -8.78 -17.59
CA GLU A 37 -3.21 -9.99 -16.74
C GLU A 37 -1.90 -10.73 -16.34
N ASP A 38 -0.72 -10.12 -16.40
CA ASP A 38 0.53 -10.75 -15.91
C ASP A 38 1.46 -9.80 -15.14
N ARG A 39 1.10 -8.52 -14.94
CA ARG A 39 1.96 -7.55 -14.26
C ARG A 39 1.46 -7.17 -12.88
N PHE A 40 2.32 -7.33 -11.88
CA PHE A 40 2.08 -6.88 -10.52
C PHE A 40 1.98 -5.36 -10.47
N HIS A 41 0.97 -4.86 -9.77
CA HIS A 41 0.78 -3.43 -9.49
C HIS A 41 -0.07 -3.25 -8.25
N VAL A 42 0.44 -2.51 -7.27
CA VAL A 42 -0.29 -2.07 -6.09
C VAL A 42 0.04 -0.62 -5.78
N SER A 43 -0.98 0.17 -5.45
CA SER A 43 -0.83 1.60 -5.18
C SER A 43 -1.55 1.97 -3.89
N PHE A 44 -0.88 2.77 -3.08
CA PHE A 44 -1.37 3.32 -1.82
C PHE A 44 -1.48 4.84 -1.99
N VAL A 45 -2.63 5.39 -1.64
CA VAL A 45 -2.91 6.82 -1.79
C VAL A 45 -3.38 7.36 -0.45
N GLY A 46 -2.89 8.54 -0.07
CA GLY A 46 -3.27 9.16 1.19
C GLY A 46 -2.22 10.13 1.73
N GLY A 47 -2.38 10.50 2.99
CA GLY A 47 -1.34 11.19 3.74
C GLY A 47 -0.17 10.26 4.12
N PRO A 48 0.98 10.79 4.55
CA PRO A 48 2.14 9.98 4.94
C PRO A 48 1.84 8.92 6.00
N ASP A 49 1.05 9.28 7.02
CA ASP A 49 0.62 8.34 8.06
C ASP A 49 -0.33 7.27 7.51
N GLU A 50 -1.28 7.66 6.65
CA GLU A 50 -2.25 6.74 6.07
C GLU A 50 -1.60 5.74 5.11
N ILE A 51 -0.64 6.19 4.30
CA ILE A 51 0.16 5.30 3.44
C ILE A 51 1.02 4.38 4.30
N TYR A 52 1.65 4.88 5.37
CA TYR A 52 2.44 4.04 6.27
C TYR A 52 1.62 2.90 6.87
N ASP A 53 0.41 3.19 7.39
CA ASP A 53 -0.45 2.17 7.98
C ASP A 53 -0.92 1.16 6.92
N GLN A 54 -1.37 1.62 5.75
CA GLN A 54 -1.79 0.75 4.64
C GLN A 54 -0.66 -0.19 4.17
N VAL A 55 0.55 0.34 4.00
CA VAL A 55 1.72 -0.44 3.56
C VAL A 55 2.10 -1.46 4.62
N LYS A 56 2.09 -1.07 5.88
CA LYS A 56 2.38 -1.99 6.98
C LYS A 56 1.35 -3.12 7.03
N GLU A 57 0.06 -2.82 6.97
CA GLU A 57 -1.01 -3.83 6.97
C GLU A 57 -0.93 -4.75 5.74
N TRP A 58 -0.51 -4.21 4.59
CA TRP A 58 -0.28 -5.01 3.39
C TRP A 58 0.93 -5.95 3.55
N LEU A 59 2.06 -5.45 4.06
CA LEU A 59 3.27 -6.25 4.28
C LEU A 59 3.09 -7.32 5.38
N GLU A 60 2.27 -7.04 6.40
CA GLU A 60 1.92 -8.03 7.45
C GLU A 60 1.18 -9.25 6.89
N GLN A 61 0.51 -9.10 5.74
CA GLN A 61 -0.11 -10.21 5.02
C GLN A 61 0.90 -11.07 4.25
N ARG A 62 2.19 -10.69 4.27
CA ARG A 62 3.31 -11.36 3.60
C ARG A 62 3.02 -11.58 2.11
N PRO A 63 2.87 -10.50 1.33
CA PRO A 63 2.69 -10.62 -0.11
C PRO A 63 3.86 -11.40 -0.70
N GLY A 64 3.56 -12.32 -1.62
CA GLY A 64 4.58 -13.14 -2.28
C GLY A 64 5.41 -12.36 -3.29
N ASP A 65 4.97 -11.15 -3.65
CA ASP A 65 5.57 -10.30 -4.67
C ASP A 65 5.48 -8.83 -4.25
N LEU A 66 6.57 -8.08 -4.49
CA LEU A 66 6.66 -6.63 -4.31
C LEU A 66 6.78 -5.90 -5.65
N GLY A 67 6.84 -6.60 -6.77
CA GLY A 67 7.21 -6.05 -8.07
C GLY A 67 8.69 -5.70 -8.19
N ASP A 68 9.05 -5.09 -9.31
CA ASP A 68 10.43 -4.72 -9.63
C ASP A 68 10.76 -3.26 -9.25
N ILE A 69 9.74 -2.41 -9.08
CA ILE A 69 9.91 -0.96 -8.93
C ILE A 69 9.06 -0.47 -7.77
N VAL A 70 9.62 0.47 -7.00
CA VAL A 70 8.88 1.28 -6.03
C VAL A 70 8.94 2.76 -6.42
N THR A 71 7.81 3.45 -6.36
CA THR A 71 7.69 4.87 -6.71
C THR A 71 6.90 5.64 -5.66
N VAL A 72 7.46 6.74 -5.17
CA VAL A 72 6.79 7.74 -4.31
C VAL A 72 6.54 9.00 -5.11
N ARG A 73 5.33 9.55 -5.04
CA ARG A 73 4.88 10.68 -5.86
C ARG A 73 4.35 11.84 -5.03
N LYS A 74 4.54 13.08 -5.53
CA LYS A 74 4.08 14.33 -4.89
C LYS A 74 2.56 14.40 -4.72
N SER A 75 1.81 13.58 -5.45
CA SER A 75 0.38 13.39 -5.28
C SER A 75 -0.02 12.74 -3.96
N GLY A 76 0.94 12.28 -3.14
CA GLY A 76 0.65 11.48 -1.95
C GLY A 76 0.30 10.05 -2.32
N SER A 77 1.17 9.42 -3.12
CA SER A 77 1.01 8.01 -3.47
C SER A 77 2.34 7.26 -3.44
N LEU A 78 2.28 6.02 -2.97
CA LEU A 78 3.35 5.03 -3.06
C LEU A 78 2.86 3.90 -3.95
N THR A 79 3.68 3.43 -4.89
CA THR A 79 3.31 2.38 -5.84
C THR A 79 4.42 1.36 -5.93
N PHE A 80 4.03 0.10 -5.99
CA PHE A 80 4.88 -1.04 -6.26
C PHE A 80 4.37 -1.70 -7.53
N GLU A 81 5.23 -1.92 -8.51
CA GLU A 81 4.84 -2.49 -9.80
C GLU A 81 5.99 -3.21 -10.49
N ASP A 82 5.65 -4.12 -11.41
CA ASP A 82 6.63 -4.74 -12.31
C ASP A 82 7.22 -3.73 -13.28
N ALA A 83 8.47 -3.97 -13.66
CA ALA A 83 9.15 -3.16 -14.63
C ALA A 83 8.44 -3.29 -15.99
N PRO A 84 7.93 -2.19 -16.54
CA PRO A 84 7.29 -2.19 -17.85
C PRO A 84 8.30 -2.41 -18.98
N ASP A 85 7.86 -2.91 -20.14
CA ASP A 85 8.75 -3.13 -21.29
C ASP A 85 9.34 -1.80 -21.79
N GLY A 86 10.61 -1.54 -21.45
CA GLY A 86 11.36 -0.36 -21.90
C GLY A 86 11.77 0.57 -20.75
N ASP A 87 12.25 1.76 -21.11
CA ASP A 87 12.74 2.73 -20.11
C ASP A 87 11.59 3.16 -19.19
N TRP A 88 11.77 2.93 -17.90
CA TRP A 88 10.78 3.25 -16.86
C TRP A 88 11.16 4.46 -16.02
N SER A 89 12.42 4.87 -16.10
CA SER A 89 12.94 5.99 -15.33
C SER A 89 12.31 7.32 -15.77
N GLY A 90 11.89 8.12 -14.80
CA GLY A 90 11.37 9.47 -15.08
C GLY A 90 10.06 9.51 -15.86
N ARG A 91 9.28 8.42 -15.86
CA ARG A 91 7.96 8.36 -16.50
C ARG A 91 6.95 9.33 -15.89
N TYR A 92 7.05 9.56 -14.59
CA TYR A 92 6.17 10.50 -13.89
C TYR A 92 6.90 11.81 -13.61
N VAL A 93 6.29 12.92 -13.99
CA VAL A 93 6.85 14.27 -13.78
C VAL A 93 6.82 14.70 -12.30
N ASP A 94 6.07 13.97 -11.49
CA ASP A 94 5.83 14.24 -10.07
C ASP A 94 6.46 13.21 -9.13
N VAL A 95 7.41 12.39 -9.60
CA VAL A 95 8.20 11.49 -8.75
C VAL A 95 8.99 12.29 -7.70
N ILE A 96 8.93 11.79 -6.46
CA ILE A 96 9.76 12.19 -5.33
C ILE A 96 10.97 11.26 -5.25
N TRP A 97 10.70 9.96 -5.36
CA TRP A 97 11.67 8.88 -5.26
C TRP A 97 11.18 7.69 -6.08
N GLU A 98 12.08 7.05 -6.79
CA GLU A 98 11.79 5.96 -7.72
C GLU A 98 13.02 5.04 -7.73
N GLU A 99 12.84 3.75 -7.43
CA GLU A 99 13.93 2.79 -7.31
C GLU A 99 13.55 1.39 -7.79
N THR A 100 14.55 0.65 -8.23
CA THR A 100 14.43 -0.78 -8.51
C THR A 100 14.50 -1.56 -7.20
N LEU A 101 13.56 -2.48 -6.99
CA LEU A 101 13.63 -3.45 -5.91
C LEU A 101 14.59 -4.59 -6.28
N PRO A 102 15.61 -4.87 -5.47
CA PRO A 102 16.56 -5.92 -5.77
C PRO A 102 15.90 -7.30 -5.65
N VAL A 103 15.62 -7.94 -6.78
CA VAL A 103 14.85 -9.20 -6.81
C VAL A 103 15.64 -10.36 -6.18
N TRP A 104 16.95 -10.45 -6.41
CA TRP A 104 17.84 -11.46 -5.83
C TRP A 104 19.30 -10.98 -5.83
N ASP A 105 20.09 -11.54 -4.90
CA ASP A 105 21.56 -11.44 -4.85
C ASP A 105 22.10 -10.09 -4.35
N LEU A 106 21.94 -9.87 -3.05
CA LEU A 106 22.63 -8.81 -2.34
C LEU A 106 23.86 -9.39 -1.66
N ASP A 107 25.04 -9.02 -2.14
CA ASP A 107 26.30 -9.32 -1.48
C ASP A 107 26.35 -8.57 -0.14
N GLY A 108 26.27 -9.32 0.95
CA GLY A 108 26.52 -8.78 2.28
C GLY A 108 27.95 -8.23 2.40
N PRO A 109 28.25 -7.45 3.46
CA PRO A 109 29.56 -6.82 3.64
C PRO A 109 30.74 -7.81 3.70
N ASP A 110 30.46 -9.09 3.95
CA ASP A 110 31.43 -10.19 3.99
C ASP A 110 31.43 -11.07 2.71
N GLY A 111 30.64 -10.73 1.69
CA GLY A 111 30.42 -11.54 0.48
C GLY A 111 29.47 -12.73 0.66
N GLU A 112 28.72 -12.75 1.76
CA GLU A 112 27.63 -13.72 2.01
C GLU A 112 26.30 -13.11 1.54
N PRO A 113 25.40 -13.87 0.90
CA PRO A 113 24.12 -13.34 0.45
C PRO A 113 23.29 -12.85 1.65
N MET A 114 22.86 -11.58 1.63
CA MET A 114 21.98 -11.00 2.65
C MET A 114 20.54 -11.56 2.60
N GLY A 115 20.25 -12.42 1.62
CA GLY A 115 18.91 -12.90 1.30
C GLY A 115 18.28 -12.08 0.18
N ALA A 116 17.09 -12.49 -0.29
CA ALA A 116 16.32 -11.67 -1.22
C ALA A 116 15.78 -10.44 -0.50
N PHE A 117 15.63 -9.32 -1.20
CA PHE A 117 14.84 -8.21 -0.68
C PHE A 117 13.36 -8.56 -0.83
N ASP A 118 12.76 -9.07 0.23
CA ASP A 118 11.37 -9.50 0.25
C ASP A 118 10.50 -8.62 1.18
N ALA A 119 9.21 -8.94 1.25
CA ALA A 119 8.25 -8.21 2.07
C ALA A 119 8.67 -8.10 3.55
N GLU A 120 9.31 -9.12 4.11
CA GLU A 120 9.80 -9.09 5.49
C GLU A 120 10.96 -8.09 5.66
N VAL A 121 11.85 -7.97 4.67
CA VAL A 121 12.93 -6.98 4.66
C VAL A 121 12.38 -5.56 4.58
N LEU A 122 11.49 -5.31 3.61
CA LEU A 122 10.87 -3.98 3.45
C LEU A 122 10.09 -3.58 4.70
N GLN A 123 9.30 -4.52 5.27
CA GLN A 123 8.57 -4.29 6.51
C GLN A 123 9.53 -3.89 7.65
N ARG A 124 10.61 -4.65 7.82
CA ARG A 124 11.62 -4.38 8.85
C ARG A 124 12.26 -3.00 8.68
N LEU A 125 12.57 -2.58 7.45
CA LEU A 125 13.14 -1.27 7.16
C LEU A 125 12.17 -0.14 7.54
N ILE A 126 10.91 -0.26 7.13
CA ILE A 126 9.85 0.72 7.44
C ILE A 126 9.62 0.81 8.95
N GLU A 127 9.59 -0.33 9.66
CA GLU A 127 9.40 -0.36 11.12
C GLU A 127 10.61 0.14 11.91
N THR A 128 11.82 0.01 11.36
CA THR A 128 13.05 0.52 11.99
C THR A 128 13.19 2.03 11.81
N HIS A 129 12.75 2.56 10.66
CA HIS A 129 12.88 3.98 10.29
C HIS A 129 11.53 4.65 9.93
N PRO A 130 10.49 4.56 10.79
CA PRO A 130 9.13 4.95 10.41
C PRO A 130 9.01 6.45 10.14
N GLN A 131 9.72 7.29 10.89
CA GLN A 131 9.69 8.73 10.70
C GLN A 131 10.38 9.16 9.39
N SER A 132 11.47 8.50 9.03
CA SER A 132 12.23 8.79 7.81
C SER A 132 11.46 8.34 6.56
N PHE A 133 10.75 7.20 6.66
CA PHE A 133 9.85 6.76 5.61
C PHE A 133 8.65 7.70 5.45
N LYS A 134 8.01 8.12 6.55
CA LYS A 134 6.93 9.12 6.50
C LYS A 134 7.39 10.46 5.94
N ALA A 135 8.59 10.94 6.29
CA ALA A 135 9.16 12.15 5.73
C ALA A 135 9.38 12.03 4.21
N LEU A 136 9.85 10.87 3.73
CA LEU A 136 9.96 10.57 2.30
C LEU A 136 8.59 10.68 1.60
N LEU A 137 7.55 10.05 2.17
CA LEU A 137 6.18 10.11 1.66
C LEU A 137 5.62 11.54 1.66
N ALA A 138 6.01 12.35 2.63
CA ALA A 138 5.61 13.76 2.76
C ALA A 138 6.39 14.71 1.84
N ASN A 139 7.42 14.21 1.13
CA ASN A 139 8.42 15.04 0.44
C ASN A 139 9.05 16.08 1.38
N GLU A 140 9.34 15.69 2.62
CA GLU A 140 9.95 16.52 3.64
C GLU A 140 11.45 16.23 3.75
N GLY A 141 12.27 17.25 3.46
CA GLY A 141 13.73 17.15 3.52
C GLY A 141 14.35 16.75 2.18
N GLU A 142 15.60 16.27 2.24
CA GLU A 142 16.32 15.76 1.07
C GLU A 142 16.08 14.24 0.93
N ASN A 143 15.62 13.82 -0.24
CA ASN A 143 15.34 12.41 -0.55
C ASN A 143 16.63 11.72 -1.06
N ASP A 144 17.63 11.65 -0.18
CA ASP A 144 18.96 11.10 -0.43
C ASP A 144 19.42 10.28 0.78
N GLU A 145 20.24 9.24 0.55
CA GLU A 145 20.67 8.30 1.59
C GLU A 145 21.46 8.95 2.73
N ARG A 146 22.07 10.12 2.51
CA ARG A 146 22.85 10.83 3.55
C ARG A 146 21.95 11.53 4.56
N ASN A 147 20.72 11.85 4.14
CA ASN A 147 19.78 12.66 4.91
C ASN A 147 18.56 11.86 5.38
N ASN A 148 18.28 10.71 4.75
CA ASN A 148 17.15 9.87 5.08
C ASN A 148 17.62 8.48 5.57
N PRO A 149 17.55 8.19 6.88
CA PRO A 149 17.92 6.89 7.45
C PRO A 149 17.21 5.68 6.84
N PHE A 150 15.95 5.84 6.40
CA PHE A 150 15.24 4.76 5.70
C PHE A 150 15.93 4.47 4.36
N LEU A 151 16.22 5.51 3.56
CA LEU A 151 16.94 5.35 2.29
C LEU A 151 18.36 4.82 2.51
N ALA A 152 19.07 5.29 3.53
CA ALA A 152 20.40 4.78 3.90
C ALA A 152 20.40 3.27 4.12
N ALA A 153 19.41 2.79 4.88
CA ALA A 153 19.25 1.36 5.15
C ALA A 153 18.76 0.62 3.91
N PHE A 154 17.86 1.21 3.12
CA PHE A 154 17.35 0.65 1.86
C PHE A 154 18.48 0.39 0.87
N TYR A 155 19.36 1.36 0.60
CA TYR A 155 20.47 1.22 -0.35
C TYR A 155 21.66 0.39 0.16
N CYS A 156 21.61 -0.08 1.40
CA CYS A 156 22.55 -1.11 1.88
C CYS A 156 22.11 -2.52 1.46
N TYR A 157 20.92 -2.65 0.88
CA TYR A 157 20.44 -3.83 0.20
C TYR A 157 20.60 -3.60 -1.29
#